data_AF-K1RUJ3-F1
#
_entry.id   AF-K1RUJ3-F1
#
_cell.length_a   1.000
_cell.length_b   1.000
_cell.length_c   1.000
_cell.angle_alpha   90.00
_cell.angle_beta   90.00
_cell.angle_gamma   90.00
#
_symmetry.space_group_name_H-M   'P 1'
#
loop_
_entity.id
_entity.type
_entity.pdbx_description
1 polymer ?
#
loop_
_entity_poly.entity_id
_entity_poly.type
_entity_poly.pdbx_seq_one_letter_code
_entity_poly.pdbx_strand_id
1 'polypeptide(L)'
;VYRVDEETGELIEFGVDQSTKVDFSSGLVEDNFSGQWYMIENNLIPMFIVEKNGNSSVYTSPIKLNGKETNLRIAMTQDGNAYDITALGTWDGVNENGESARSVVPLKEGDVIVPIFNTYDSEGNFAGKAEGDECTYSGDNMIEFVNLPAGDYRYSFVINDIYGNVCYTGFTVFTTDDDGNVFFTPEE
;
A
#
# COMPACT_ATOMS: atom_id res chain seq x y z
N VAL A 1 -7.00 0.20 1.25
CA VAL A 1 -7.26 -1.25 1.14
C VAL A 1 -6.77 -1.94 2.40
N TYR A 2 -7.58 -2.85 2.93
CA TYR A 2 -7.31 -3.63 4.13
C TYR A 2 -7.60 -5.09 3.84
N ARG A 3 -6.77 -6.00 4.35
CA ARG A 3 -7.11 -7.42 4.47
C ARG A 3 -7.78 -7.65 5.82
N VAL A 4 -8.79 -8.51 5.87
CA VAL A 4 -9.40 -8.95 7.14
C VAL A 4 -8.64 -10.19 7.61
N ASP A 5 -8.12 -10.17 8.83
CA ASP A 5 -7.60 -11.37 9.48
C ASP A 5 -8.78 -12.30 9.85
N GLU A 6 -8.73 -13.55 9.39
CA GLU A 6 -9.83 -14.51 9.58
C GLU A 6 -9.97 -14.99 11.02
N GLU A 7 -8.89 -14.98 11.81
CA GLU A 7 -8.88 -15.46 13.18
C GLU A 7 -9.31 -14.36 14.17
N THR A 8 -8.80 -13.15 13.97
CA THR A 8 -9.00 -12.03 14.91
C THR A 8 -10.05 -11.03 14.46
N GLY A 9 -10.34 -10.97 13.16
CA GLY A 9 -11.18 -9.92 12.55
C GLY A 9 -10.49 -8.55 12.46
N GLU A 10 -9.20 -8.47 12.78
CA GLU A 10 -8.41 -7.25 12.66
C GLU A 10 -8.19 -6.87 11.19
N LEU A 11 -8.04 -5.58 10.94
CA LEU A 11 -7.80 -5.02 9.62
C LEU A 11 -6.30 -4.81 9.44
N ILE A 12 -5.70 -5.50 8.47
CA ILE A 12 -4.30 -5.33 8.08
C ILE A 12 -4.24 -4.33 6.92
N GLU A 13 -3.64 -3.17 7.15
CA GLU A 13 -3.60 -2.06 6.19
C GLU A 13 -2.56 -2.28 5.10
N PHE A 14 -3.05 -2.49 3.87
CA PHE A 14 -2.19 -2.56 2.69
C PHE A 14 -1.89 -1.16 2.15
N GLY A 15 -2.73 -0.18 2.43
CA GLY A 15 -2.48 1.23 2.12
C GLY A 15 -3.41 1.78 1.05
N VAL A 16 -2.90 2.67 0.20
CA VAL A 16 -3.70 3.52 -0.70
C VAL A 16 -3.28 3.28 -2.14
N ASP A 17 -4.21 2.79 -2.96
CA ASP A 17 -4.06 2.81 -4.42
C ASP A 17 -4.67 4.10 -5.01
N GLN A 18 -4.37 4.35 -6.28
CA GLN A 18 -4.86 5.53 -7.01
C GLN A 18 -5.86 5.20 -8.10
N SER A 19 -6.47 4.01 -8.07
CA SER A 19 -7.37 3.52 -9.12
C SER A 19 -8.77 4.12 -9.00
N THR A 20 -8.89 5.43 -9.07
CA THR A 20 -10.16 6.14 -8.96
C THR A 20 -10.44 7.00 -10.17
N LYS A 21 -11.71 7.06 -10.58
CA LYS A 21 -12.20 7.93 -11.64
C LYS A 21 -13.25 8.88 -11.07
N VAL A 22 -13.07 10.17 -11.32
CA VAL A 22 -13.96 11.22 -10.80
C VAL A 22 -14.55 12.00 -11.95
N ASP A 23 -15.87 12.02 -12.04
CA ASP A 23 -16.61 12.98 -12.87
C ASP A 23 -17.00 14.19 -12.00
N PHE A 24 -16.24 15.27 -12.11
CA PHE A 24 -16.49 16.51 -11.38
C PHE A 24 -17.80 17.20 -11.77
N SER A 25 -18.40 16.88 -12.91
CA SER A 25 -19.67 17.49 -13.33
C SER A 25 -20.86 16.89 -12.60
N SER A 26 -20.85 15.56 -12.41
CA SER A 26 -21.90 14.83 -11.69
C SER A 26 -21.59 14.60 -10.22
N GLY A 27 -20.31 14.67 -9.83
CA GLY A 27 -19.84 14.26 -8.52
C GLY A 27 -19.68 12.75 -8.36
N LEU A 28 -19.80 11.97 -9.45
CA LEU A 28 -19.63 10.52 -9.42
C LEU A 28 -18.15 10.17 -9.21
N VAL A 29 -17.90 9.33 -8.20
CA VAL A 29 -16.60 8.72 -7.92
C VAL A 29 -16.73 7.22 -8.14
N GLU A 30 -15.89 6.67 -9.00
CA GLU A 30 -15.85 5.25 -9.33
C GLU A 30 -14.49 4.67 -8.92
N ASP A 31 -14.53 3.50 -8.31
CA ASP A 31 -13.34 2.67 -8.11
C ASP A 31 -13.07 1.85 -9.38
N ASN A 32 -11.79 1.75 -9.75
CA ASN A 32 -11.27 0.91 -10.83
C ASN A 32 -10.27 -0.12 -10.27
N PHE A 33 -10.34 -0.43 -8.97
CA PHE A 33 -9.47 -1.41 -8.35
C PHE A 33 -9.60 -2.77 -9.05
N SER A 34 -8.46 -3.32 -9.48
CA SER A 34 -8.40 -4.54 -10.28
C SER A 34 -8.25 -5.82 -9.46
N GLY A 35 -8.23 -5.73 -8.13
CA GLY A 35 -7.90 -6.88 -7.27
C GLY A 35 -6.41 -7.16 -7.17
N GLN A 36 -5.56 -6.24 -7.61
CA GLN A 36 -4.11 -6.42 -7.65
C GLN A 36 -3.40 -5.52 -6.66
N TRP A 37 -2.27 -6.00 -6.14
CA TRP A 37 -1.46 -5.27 -5.17
C TRP A 37 0.05 -5.45 -5.41
N TYR A 38 0.84 -4.65 -4.71
CA TYR A 38 2.29 -4.63 -4.84
C TYR A 38 2.95 -5.74 -4.03
N MET A 39 3.92 -6.41 -4.65
CA MET A 39 4.67 -7.51 -4.06
C MET A 39 6.18 -7.32 -4.27
N ILE A 40 6.96 -7.60 -3.23
CA ILE A 40 8.41 -7.65 -3.22
C ILE A 40 8.86 -9.11 -3.05
N GLU A 41 9.54 -9.71 -4.03
CA GLU A 41 10.18 -11.03 -3.86
C GLU A 41 9.27 -12.08 -3.17
N ASN A 42 7.99 -12.15 -3.58
CA ASN A 42 6.90 -13.00 -3.03
C ASN A 42 6.16 -12.52 -1.77
N ASN A 43 6.46 -11.33 -1.26
CA ASN A 43 5.79 -10.73 -0.11
C ASN A 43 4.96 -9.53 -0.51
N LEU A 44 3.69 -9.49 -0.12
CA LEU A 44 2.90 -8.27 -0.28
C LEU A 44 3.51 -7.13 0.54
N ILE A 45 3.40 -5.91 0.04
CA ILE A 45 3.93 -4.72 0.74
C ILE A 45 2.85 -3.68 0.97
N PRO A 46 2.87 -3.00 2.12
CA PRO A 46 2.01 -1.85 2.33
C PRO A 46 2.53 -0.64 1.54
N MET A 47 1.63 0.12 0.93
CA MET A 47 1.96 1.20 0.00
C MET A 47 1.20 2.47 0.33
N PHE A 48 1.94 3.52 0.69
CA PHE A 48 1.37 4.82 1.03
C PHE A 48 1.94 5.91 0.13
N ILE A 49 1.08 6.74 -0.44
CA ILE A 49 1.49 7.84 -1.33
C ILE A 49 2.15 8.93 -0.48
N VAL A 50 3.32 9.39 -0.92
CA VAL A 50 4.00 10.56 -0.34
C VAL A 50 3.98 11.74 -1.29
N GLU A 51 4.10 11.48 -2.58
CA GLU A 51 4.02 12.52 -3.61
C GLU A 51 3.29 12.00 -4.83
N LYS A 52 2.47 12.86 -5.45
CA LYS A 52 1.85 12.62 -6.75
C LYS A 52 2.11 13.81 -7.66
N ASN A 53 2.63 13.57 -8.85
CA ASN A 53 2.90 14.58 -9.86
C ASN A 53 2.55 14.04 -11.26
N GLY A 54 1.38 14.43 -11.77
CA GLY A 54 0.88 13.93 -13.05
C GLY A 54 0.79 12.40 -13.05
N ASN A 55 1.53 11.77 -13.96
CA ASN A 55 1.59 10.32 -14.12
C ASN A 55 2.66 9.64 -13.24
N SER A 56 3.40 10.41 -12.44
CA SER A 56 4.41 9.88 -11.53
C SER A 56 3.96 10.00 -10.08
N SER A 57 4.32 9.03 -9.26
CA SER A 57 4.07 9.03 -7.82
C SER A 57 5.25 8.46 -7.07
N VAL A 58 5.46 8.93 -5.85
CA VAL A 58 6.43 8.35 -4.90
C VAL A 58 5.65 7.77 -3.73
N TYR A 59 5.89 6.50 -3.45
CA TYR A 59 5.32 5.76 -2.34
C TYR A 59 6.36 5.55 -1.23
N THR A 60 5.84 5.25 -0.05
CA THR A 60 6.59 4.79 1.11
C THR A 60 5.98 3.48 1.60
N SER A 61 6.84 2.52 1.92
CA SER A 61 6.45 1.24 2.51
C SER A 61 7.25 1.01 3.79
N PRO A 62 6.59 0.92 4.97
CA PRO A 62 7.27 0.56 6.21
C PRO A 62 7.84 -0.85 6.13
N ILE A 63 9.13 -1.00 6.43
CA ILE A 63 9.84 -2.29 6.40
C ILE A 63 10.83 -2.39 7.55
N LYS A 64 11.31 -3.61 7.85
CA LYS A 64 12.62 -3.80 8.45
C LYS A 64 13.64 -4.12 7.36
N LEU A 65 14.71 -3.35 7.29
CA LEU A 65 15.88 -3.66 6.48
C LEU A 65 16.98 -4.21 7.40
N ASN A 66 17.37 -5.46 7.20
CA ASN A 66 18.37 -6.17 8.02
C ASN A 66 18.08 -6.04 9.53
N GLY A 67 16.80 -6.21 9.90
CA GLY A 67 16.31 -6.15 11.28
C GLY A 67 16.10 -4.74 11.86
N LYS A 68 16.27 -3.67 11.07
CA LYS A 68 16.02 -2.29 11.52
C LYS A 68 14.84 -1.66 10.79
N GLU A 69 13.89 -1.10 11.54
CA GLU A 69 12.76 -0.37 10.94
C GLU A 69 13.25 0.83 10.13
N THR A 70 12.70 0.97 8.92
CA THR A 70 12.92 2.09 8.00
C THR A 70 11.74 2.14 7.02
N ASN A 71 11.81 3.02 6.02
CA ASN A 71 10.83 3.07 4.95
C ASN A 71 11.48 2.86 3.59
N LEU A 72 10.96 1.92 2.81
CA LEU A 72 11.31 1.76 1.40
C LEU A 72 10.61 2.85 0.58
N ARG A 73 11.39 3.57 -0.24
CA ARG A 73 10.90 4.55 -1.20
C ARG A 73 10.75 3.90 -2.56
N ILE A 74 9.59 4.11 -3.17
CA ILE A 74 9.22 3.46 -4.43
C ILE A 74 8.73 4.53 -5.39
N ALA A 75 9.35 4.61 -6.56
CA ALA A 75 8.84 5.44 -7.65
C ALA A 75 7.91 4.61 -8.52
N MET A 76 6.83 5.23 -8.97
CA MET A 76 5.92 4.66 -9.94
C MET A 76 5.65 5.69 -11.04
N THR A 77 5.76 5.28 -12.31
CA THR A 77 5.35 6.08 -13.46
C THR A 77 4.36 5.31 -14.30
N GLN A 78 3.25 5.96 -14.67
CA GLN A 78 2.20 5.37 -15.50
C GLN A 78 2.32 5.85 -16.96
N ASP A 79 2.35 4.91 -17.89
CA ASP A 79 2.23 5.16 -19.33
C ASP A 79 1.07 4.34 -19.90
N GLY A 80 -0.07 5.02 -20.13
CA GLY A 80 -1.33 4.36 -20.46
C GLY A 80 -1.76 3.37 -19.37
N ASN A 81 -1.78 2.08 -19.71
CA ASN A 81 -2.13 0.99 -18.80
C ASN A 81 -0.89 0.29 -18.19
N ALA A 82 0.32 0.69 -18.57
CA ALA A 82 1.55 0.12 -18.04
C ALA A 82 2.07 0.96 -16.87
N TYR A 83 2.64 0.29 -15.88
CA TYR A 83 3.31 0.91 -14.74
C TYR A 83 4.78 0.49 -14.76
N ASP A 84 5.67 1.48 -14.65
CA ASP A 84 7.06 1.28 -14.30
C ASP A 84 7.23 1.57 -12.81
N ILE A 85 7.62 0.55 -12.04
CA ILE A 85 7.74 0.60 -10.59
C ILE A 85 9.19 0.35 -10.25
N THR A 86 9.81 1.19 -9.42
CA THR A 86 11.23 1.06 -9.06
C THR A 86 11.42 1.32 -7.57
N ALA A 87 12.07 0.38 -6.88
CA ALA A 87 12.57 0.62 -5.53
C ALA A 87 13.77 1.58 -5.58
N LEU A 88 13.63 2.75 -4.95
CA LEU A 88 14.67 3.79 -4.91
C LEU A 88 15.71 3.54 -3.80
N GLY A 89 15.33 2.81 -2.76
CA GLY A 89 16.11 2.60 -1.55
C GLY A 89 15.34 3.01 -0.28
N THR A 90 16.02 3.04 0.85
CA THR A 90 15.41 3.32 2.16
C THR A 90 15.58 4.77 2.59
N TRP A 91 14.64 5.26 3.39
CA TRP A 91 14.63 6.62 3.92
C TRP A 91 14.03 6.66 5.33
N ASP A 92 14.81 7.12 6.30
CA ASP A 92 14.49 7.01 7.74
C ASP A 92 13.52 8.07 8.29
N GLY A 93 12.82 8.81 7.44
CA GLY A 93 11.84 9.74 7.97
C GLY A 93 12.41 11.07 8.43
N VAL A 94 11.61 11.69 9.28
CA VAL A 94 12.01 12.79 10.15
C VAL A 94 12.21 12.18 11.54
N ASN A 95 13.36 12.39 12.15
CA ASN A 95 13.62 11.87 13.50
C ASN A 95 12.84 12.65 14.57
N GLU A 96 12.90 12.19 15.82
CA GLU A 96 12.21 12.81 16.97
C GLU A 96 12.59 14.28 17.20
N ASN A 97 13.75 14.72 16.69
CA ASN A 97 14.22 16.11 16.79
C ASN A 97 13.75 16.98 15.61
N GLY A 98 12.93 16.44 14.69
CA GLY A 98 12.45 17.15 13.52
C GLY A 98 13.45 17.17 12.36
N GLU A 99 14.53 16.39 12.41
CA GLU A 99 15.53 16.35 11.34
C GLU A 99 15.12 15.32 10.29
N SER A 100 14.93 15.79 9.06
CA SER A 100 14.68 14.94 7.90
C SER A 100 15.94 14.18 7.49
N ALA A 101 15.80 12.89 7.22
CA ALA A 101 16.86 12.08 6.64
C ALA A 101 17.31 12.70 5.30
N ARG A 102 18.63 12.92 5.19
CA ARG A 102 19.22 13.74 4.11
C ARG A 102 19.15 13.08 2.73
N SER A 103 19.08 11.76 2.65
CA SER A 103 19.17 11.04 1.37
C SER A 103 18.51 9.68 1.45
N VAL A 104 18.03 9.20 0.30
CA VAL A 104 17.64 7.81 0.11
C VAL A 104 18.90 6.95 0.03
N VAL A 105 18.94 5.84 0.75
CA VAL A 105 20.05 4.89 0.76
C VAL A 105 19.67 3.68 -0.12
N PRO A 106 20.35 3.44 -1.26
CA PRO A 106 20.04 2.31 -2.13
C PRO A 106 20.15 0.97 -1.41
N LEU A 107 19.27 0.03 -1.79
CA LEU A 107 19.36 -1.37 -1.36
C LEU A 107 20.62 -2.03 -1.95
N LYS A 108 21.13 -3.05 -1.28
CA LYS A 108 22.25 -3.87 -1.71
C LYS A 108 21.78 -5.30 -1.87
N GLU A 109 22.22 -5.96 -2.94
CA GLU A 109 21.97 -7.40 -3.13
C GLU A 109 22.33 -8.16 -1.85
N GLY A 110 21.41 -9.02 -1.40
CA GLY A 110 21.51 -9.74 -0.13
C GLY A 110 20.91 -9.01 1.09
N ASP A 111 20.42 -7.78 0.94
CA ASP A 111 19.67 -7.10 1.99
C ASP A 111 18.38 -7.88 2.31
N VAL A 112 18.12 -8.07 3.61
CA VAL A 112 16.95 -8.77 4.12
C VAL A 112 15.84 -7.77 4.41
N ILE A 113 14.63 -8.01 3.88
CA ILE A 113 13.48 -7.12 3.97
C ILE A 113 12.31 -7.85 4.60
N VAL A 114 11.65 -7.21 5.57
CA VAL A 114 10.41 -7.67 6.19
C VAL A 114 9.38 -6.54 6.10
N PRO A 115 8.26 -6.71 5.37
CA PRO A 115 7.20 -5.68 5.31
C PRO A 115 6.54 -5.48 6.68
N ILE A 116 6.15 -4.24 7.00
CA ILE A 116 5.46 -3.91 8.26
C ILE A 116 4.12 -3.26 7.94
N PHE A 117 3.04 -3.92 8.33
CA PHE A 117 1.67 -3.45 8.15
C PHE A 117 1.14 -2.82 9.43
N ASN A 118 0.39 -1.72 9.30
CA ASN A 118 -0.43 -1.26 10.42
C ASN A 118 -1.65 -2.18 10.55
N THR A 119 -2.08 -2.38 11.78
CA THR A 119 -3.28 -3.17 12.10
C THR A 119 -4.28 -2.30 12.86
N TYR A 120 -5.56 -2.53 12.60
CA TYR A 120 -6.65 -1.82 13.23
C TYR A 120 -7.70 -2.82 13.74
N ASP A 121 -8.37 -2.49 14.83
CA ASP A 121 -9.48 -3.29 15.31
C ASP A 121 -10.71 -3.14 14.40
N SER A 122 -11.77 -3.90 14.70
CA SER A 122 -13.03 -3.85 13.94
C SER A 122 -13.75 -2.50 13.99
N GLU A 123 -13.41 -1.64 14.96
CA GLU A 123 -13.94 -0.27 15.09
C GLU A 123 -13.07 0.77 14.35
N GLY A 124 -11.96 0.34 13.75
CA GLY A 124 -11.03 1.20 13.03
C GLY A 124 -10.00 1.90 13.92
N ASN A 125 -9.86 1.51 15.19
CA ASN A 125 -8.81 2.04 16.06
C ASN A 125 -7.48 1.33 15.79
N PHE A 126 -6.36 2.05 15.86
CA PHE A 126 -5.03 1.47 15.71
C PHE A 126 -4.77 0.40 16.78
N ALA A 127 -4.55 -0.84 16.35
CA ALA A 127 -4.31 -2.00 17.20
C ALA A 127 -2.82 -2.29 17.37
N GLY A 128 -2.00 -2.02 16.34
CA GLY A 128 -0.57 -2.29 16.37
C GLY A 128 0.06 -2.42 14.99
N LYS A 129 1.13 -3.22 14.91
CA LYS A 129 1.84 -3.54 13.66
C LYS A 129 1.99 -5.04 13.50
N ALA A 130 1.86 -5.54 12.27
CA ALA A 130 2.14 -6.92 11.89
C ALA A 130 3.32 -6.96 10.91
N GLU A 131 4.13 -8.02 11.00
CA GLU A 131 5.25 -8.28 10.08
C GLU A 131 4.78 -9.28 9.00
N GLY A 132 5.14 -9.01 7.75
CA GLY A 132 5.05 -9.98 6.66
C GLY A 132 6.18 -11.01 6.70
N ASP A 133 6.27 -11.87 5.69
CA ASP A 133 7.39 -12.79 5.61
C ASP A 133 8.68 -12.06 5.14
N GLU A 134 9.80 -12.68 5.49
CA GLU A 134 11.12 -12.20 5.11
C GLU A 134 11.42 -12.51 3.63
N CYS A 135 12.00 -11.55 2.92
CA CYS A 135 12.58 -11.75 1.60
C CYS A 135 13.98 -11.16 1.50
N THR A 136 14.74 -11.59 0.49
CA THR A 136 16.11 -11.09 0.22
C THR A 136 16.13 -10.32 -1.09
N TYR A 137 16.66 -9.11 -1.09
CA TYR A 137 16.80 -8.30 -2.30
C TYR A 137 17.80 -8.93 -3.27
N SER A 138 17.33 -9.24 -4.48
CA SER A 138 18.11 -9.92 -5.54
C SER A 138 19.05 -9.00 -6.34
N GLY A 139 18.95 -7.67 -6.18
CA GLY A 139 19.84 -6.70 -6.82
C GLY A 139 19.23 -5.93 -8.00
N ASP A 140 18.12 -6.42 -8.59
CA ASP A 140 17.37 -5.78 -9.67
C ASP A 140 15.92 -5.50 -9.28
N ASN A 141 15.20 -4.72 -10.11
CA ASN A 141 13.84 -4.24 -9.85
C ASN A 141 12.89 -5.38 -9.40
N MET A 142 12.47 -5.31 -8.14
CA MET A 142 11.87 -6.44 -7.41
C MET A 142 10.37 -6.30 -7.13
N ILE A 143 9.78 -5.16 -7.52
CA ILE A 143 8.38 -4.86 -7.18
C ILE A 143 7.49 -5.17 -8.38
N GLU A 144 6.59 -6.11 -8.16
CA GLU A 144 5.62 -6.56 -9.14
C GLU A 144 4.20 -6.20 -8.70
N PHE A 145 3.30 -6.14 -9.69
CA PHE A 145 1.87 -5.99 -9.46
C PHE A 145 1.20 -7.34 -9.68
N VAL A 146 0.65 -7.92 -8.63
CA VAL A 146 0.14 -9.30 -8.61
C VAL A 146 -1.32 -9.32 -8.17
N ASN A 147 -2.07 -10.36 -8.54
CA ASN A 147 -3.39 -10.57 -7.97
C ASN A 147 -3.28 -10.77 -6.46
N LEU A 148 -4.19 -10.15 -5.71
CA LEU A 148 -4.32 -10.40 -4.28
C LEU A 148 -4.59 -11.90 -4.05
N PRO A 149 -3.98 -12.51 -3.02
CA PRO A 149 -4.34 -13.86 -2.59
C PRO A 149 -5.82 -13.98 -2.28
N ALA A 150 -6.36 -15.19 -2.31
CA ALA A 150 -7.74 -15.41 -1.93
C ALA A 150 -8.01 -14.92 -0.49
N GLY A 151 -9.14 -14.26 -0.28
CA GLY A 151 -9.55 -13.76 1.02
C GLY A 151 -10.49 -12.58 0.95
N ASP A 152 -10.89 -12.10 2.14
CA ASP A 152 -11.77 -10.95 2.30
C ASP A 152 -10.98 -9.67 2.53
N TYR A 153 -11.38 -8.63 1.81
CA TYR A 153 -10.76 -7.33 1.81
C TYR A 153 -11.79 -6.22 1.97
N ARG A 154 -11.31 -5.06 2.41
CA ARG A 154 -12.10 -3.85 2.55
C ARG A 154 -11.38 -2.67 1.93
N TYR A 155 -12.12 -1.74 1.35
CA TYR A 155 -11.59 -0.44 0.97
C TYR A 155 -12.57 0.68 1.30
N SER A 156 -12.03 1.89 1.44
CA SER A 156 -12.77 3.13 1.63
C SER A 156 -12.18 4.15 0.68
N PHE A 157 -13.02 5.04 0.14
CA PHE A 157 -12.51 6.24 -0.50
C PHE A 157 -11.94 7.18 0.57
N VAL A 158 -10.78 7.76 0.28
CA VAL A 158 -10.16 8.78 1.12
C VAL A 158 -10.33 10.13 0.43
N ILE A 159 -11.10 11.02 1.03
CA ILE A 159 -11.38 12.36 0.52
C ILE A 159 -10.52 13.34 1.31
N ASN A 160 -9.57 13.96 0.62
CA ASN A 160 -8.74 15.03 1.15
C ASN A 160 -9.28 16.38 0.66
N ASP A 161 -9.55 17.31 1.56
CA ASP A 161 -9.94 18.67 1.17
C ASP A 161 -8.74 19.62 1.05
N ILE A 162 -8.99 20.81 0.50
CA ILE A 162 -7.95 21.84 0.29
C ILE A 162 -7.38 22.44 1.60
N TYR A 163 -8.00 22.14 2.74
CA TYR A 163 -7.58 22.58 4.07
C TYR A 163 -6.77 21.50 4.80
N GLY A 164 -6.58 20.33 4.18
CA GLY A 164 -5.88 19.19 4.76
C GLY A 164 -6.74 18.33 5.68
N ASN A 165 -8.06 18.50 5.67
CA ASN A 165 -8.95 17.56 6.35
C ASN A 165 -9.06 16.27 5.55
N VAL A 166 -9.15 15.16 6.28
CA VAL A 166 -9.30 13.82 5.71
C VAL A 166 -10.65 13.25 6.14
N CYS A 167 -11.39 12.70 5.18
CA CYS A 167 -12.64 11.99 5.38
C CYS A 167 -12.57 10.61 4.74
N TYR A 168 -13.11 9.61 5.41
CA TYR A 168 -13.21 8.23 4.93
C TYR A 168 -14.68 7.88 4.73
N THR A 169 -15.00 7.21 3.63
CA THR A 169 -16.34 6.64 3.42
C THR A 169 -16.54 5.40 4.28
N GLY A 170 -17.76 4.84 4.27
CA GLY A 170 -17.97 3.47 4.74
C GLY A 170 -17.10 2.49 3.95
N PHE A 171 -16.86 1.31 4.54
CA PHE A 171 -16.09 0.26 3.89
C PHE A 171 -16.95 -0.46 2.85
N THR A 172 -16.41 -0.61 1.65
CA THR A 172 -16.88 -1.62 0.70
C THR A 172 -16.12 -2.91 0.94
N VAL A 173 -16.82 -4.04 0.96
CA VAL A 173 -16.24 -5.38 1.09
C VAL A 173 -16.11 -6.03 -0.28
N PHE A 174 -14.95 -6.62 -0.55
CA PHE A 174 -14.72 -7.47 -1.71
C PHE A 174 -13.93 -8.72 -1.33
N THR A 175 -14.15 -9.78 -2.09
CA THR A 175 -13.47 -11.06 -1.92
C THR A 175 -12.69 -11.35 -3.19
N THR A 176 -11.48 -11.88 -3.05
CA THR A 176 -10.70 -12.46 -4.14
C THR A 176 -10.68 -13.97 -4.03
N ASP A 177 -10.73 -14.68 -5.16
CA ASP A 177 -10.55 -16.13 -5.22
C ASP A 177 -9.13 -16.52 -5.64
N ASP A 178 -8.83 -17.82 -5.64
CA ASP A 178 -7.51 -18.36 -6.02
C ASP A 178 -7.13 -18.07 -7.48
N ASP A 179 -8.11 -17.76 -8.34
CA ASP A 179 -7.90 -17.39 -9.73
C ASP A 179 -7.69 -15.86 -9.90
N GLY A 180 -7.81 -15.10 -8.81
CA GLY A 180 -7.69 -13.63 -8.78
C GLY A 180 -8.94 -12.89 -9.27
N ASN A 181 -10.09 -13.55 -9.35
CA ASN A 181 -11.36 -12.88 -9.64
C ASN A 181 -11.81 -12.07 -8.42
N VAL A 182 -12.41 -10.90 -8.67
CA VAL A 182 -12.91 -9.99 -7.63
C VAL A 182 -14.43 -10.03 -7.57
N PHE A 183 -14.98 -10.25 -6.38
CA PHE A 183 -16.41 -10.24 -6.12
C PHE A 183 -16.75 -9.20 -5.07
N PHE A 184 -17.72 -8.33 -5.36
CA PHE A 184 -18.21 -7.36 -4.39
C PHE A 184 -19.45 -7.90 -3.70
N THR A 185 -19.47 -7.82 -2.38
CA THR A 185 -20.69 -8.12 -1.61
C THR A 185 -21.43 -6.81 -1.42
N PRO A 186 -22.65 -6.64 -1.98
CA PRO A 186 -23.46 -5.46 -1.73
C PRO A 186 -23.74 -5.35 -0.22
N GLU A 187 -23.60 -4.16 0.36
CA GLU A 187 -24.15 -3.92 1.70
C GLU A 187 -25.68 -4.10 1.65
N GLU A 188 -26.26 -4.79 2.64
CA GLU A 188 -27.72 -4.96 2.82
C GLU A 188 -28.43 -3.64 3.17
#